data_AF-A0A446D068-F1
#
_entry.id   AF-A0A446D068-F1
#
_cell.length_a   1.000
_cell.length_b   1.000
_cell.length_c   1.000
_cell.angle_alpha   90.00
_cell.angle_beta   90.00
_cell.angle_gamma   90.00
#
_symmetry.space_group_name_H-M   'P 1'
#
loop_
_entity.id
_entity.type
_entity.pdbx_description
1 polymer ?
#
loop_
_entity_poly.entity_id
_entity_poly.type
_entity_poly.pdbx_seq_one_letter_code
_entity_poly.pdbx_strand_id
1 'polypeptide(L)'
;MKPVLAAFALLAGLSCAASAQGLVYGVTLGNVQAVRDVNQNLSAITGLLANQSARPINGVLLTFVLYDEQGREVGRVRDDVSGPLAPGQIKQIRAVTPLQFTRVTALDVNAW
;
A
#
# COMPACT_ATOMS: atom_id res chain seq x y z
N MET A 1 -7.43 7.57 -48.86
CA MET A 1 -6.72 6.59 -48.01
C MET A 1 -6.14 7.34 -46.82
N LYS A 2 -6.58 7.03 -45.59
CA LYS A 2 -5.92 7.37 -44.31
C LYS A 2 -4.78 6.35 -44.08
N PRO A 3 -3.93 6.46 -43.04
CA PRO A 3 -3.43 7.62 -42.28
C PRO A 3 -1.92 7.50 -41.94
N VAL A 4 -1.22 8.58 -41.59
CA VAL A 4 -0.02 8.46 -40.73
C VAL A 4 0.09 9.72 -39.87
N LEU A 5 0.02 9.56 -38.56
CA LEU A 5 1.11 9.93 -37.63
C LEU A 5 0.69 9.52 -36.23
N ALA A 6 1.35 8.46 -35.76
CA ALA A 6 1.25 7.92 -34.43
C ALA A 6 1.93 8.88 -33.43
N ALA A 7 1.17 9.37 -32.45
CA ALA A 7 1.72 10.03 -31.28
C ALA A 7 1.97 8.98 -30.20
N PHE A 8 3.25 8.58 -30.06
CA PHE A 8 3.74 7.80 -28.93
C PHE A 8 3.78 8.71 -27.69
N ALA A 9 2.74 8.65 -26.86
CA ALA A 9 2.81 9.19 -25.51
C ALA A 9 3.54 8.18 -24.62
N LEU A 10 4.82 8.43 -24.36
CA LEU A 10 5.62 7.73 -23.36
C LEU A 10 5.00 7.98 -21.97
N LEU A 11 4.16 7.06 -21.52
CA LEU A 11 3.78 6.93 -20.12
C LEU A 11 5.02 6.47 -19.36
N ALA A 12 5.82 7.42 -18.89
CA ALA A 12 6.83 7.18 -17.87
C ALA A 12 6.10 6.76 -16.59
N GLY A 13 5.87 5.46 -16.47
CA GLY A 13 5.37 4.86 -15.24
C GLY A 13 6.35 5.21 -14.13
N LEU A 14 5.95 6.13 -13.26
CA LEU A 14 6.53 6.32 -11.94
C LEU A 14 6.38 5.00 -11.19
N SER A 15 7.33 4.09 -11.38
CA SER A 15 7.57 3.01 -10.44
C SER A 15 8.08 3.68 -9.16
N CYS A 16 7.13 4.10 -8.32
CA CYS A 16 7.39 4.44 -6.94
C CYS A 16 8.12 3.23 -6.33
N ALA A 17 9.43 3.37 -6.13
CA ALA A 17 10.21 2.39 -5.39
C ALA A 17 9.62 2.35 -3.99
N ALA A 18 8.77 1.35 -3.74
CA ALA A 18 8.23 1.08 -2.42
C ALA A 18 9.41 0.69 -1.54
N SER A 19 9.93 1.65 -0.78
CA SER A 19 10.89 1.39 0.29
C SER A 19 10.23 0.41 1.24
N ALA A 20 10.79 -0.79 1.38
CA ALA A 20 10.38 -1.73 2.41
C ALA A 20 10.79 -1.11 3.76
N GLN A 21 9.84 -0.53 4.48
CA GLN A 21 10.08 -0.09 5.85
C GLN A 21 10.23 -1.36 6.70
N GLY A 22 11.43 -1.61 7.24
CA GLY A 22 11.61 -2.63 8.27
C GLY A 22 11.01 -2.11 9.57
N LEU A 23 9.93 -2.72 10.03
CA LEU A 23 9.14 -2.21 11.15
C LEU A 23 9.38 -3.05 12.40
N VAL A 24 9.11 -2.41 13.55
CA VAL A 24 9.30 -2.97 14.89
C VAL A 24 8.62 -4.35 14.98
N TYR A 25 9.27 -5.30 15.66
CA TYR A 25 8.90 -6.73 15.72
C TYR A 25 9.23 -7.61 14.51
N GLY A 26 10.07 -7.13 13.58
CA GLY A 26 10.50 -7.95 12.44
C GLY A 26 9.38 -8.20 11.45
N VAL A 27 8.40 -7.30 11.39
CA VAL A 27 7.39 -7.27 10.35
C VAL A 27 7.84 -6.30 9.28
N THR A 28 7.77 -6.73 8.02
CA THR A 28 8.05 -5.87 6.88
C THR A 28 6.80 -5.72 6.05
N LEU A 29 6.43 -4.48 5.77
CA LEU A 29 5.39 -4.16 4.81
C LEU A 29 6.06 -3.73 3.51
N GLY A 30 5.78 -4.44 2.42
CA GLY A 30 6.33 -4.18 1.10
C GLY A 30 5.25 -4.14 0.02
N ASN A 31 5.64 -3.72 -1.18
CA ASN A 31 4.76 -3.70 -2.36
C ASN A 31 3.45 -2.96 -2.12
N VAL A 32 3.49 -1.86 -1.36
CA VAL A 32 2.29 -1.04 -1.11
C VAL A 32 1.88 -0.37 -2.42
N GLN A 33 0.68 -0.67 -2.87
CA GLN A 33 0.08 -0.13 -4.08
C GLN A 33 -1.30 0.41 -3.75
N ALA A 34 -1.76 1.38 -4.53
CA ALA A 34 -3.08 1.93 -4.42
C ALA A 34 -3.74 1.97 -5.80
N VAL A 35 -4.98 1.50 -5.87
CA VAL A 35 -5.78 1.51 -7.09
C VAL A 35 -7.11 2.18 -6.78
N ARG A 36 -7.48 3.16 -7.60
CA ARG A 36 -8.79 3.80 -7.55
C ARG A 36 -9.79 2.97 -8.36
N ASP A 37 -10.86 2.52 -7.71
CA ASP A 37 -12.05 2.04 -8.38
C ASP A 37 -12.96 3.24 -8.69
N VAL A 38 -13.01 3.62 -9.96
CA VAL A 38 -13.84 4.73 -10.45
C VAL A 38 -15.33 4.42 -10.48
N ASN A 39 -15.71 3.13 -10.50
CA ASN A 39 -17.12 2.72 -10.51
C ASN A 39 -17.73 2.80 -9.11
N GLN A 40 -16.94 2.44 -8.09
CA GLN A 40 -17.38 2.45 -6.70
C GLN A 40 -17.00 3.73 -5.97
N ASN A 41 -16.19 4.60 -6.59
CA ASN A 41 -15.64 5.81 -5.98
C ASN A 41 -14.80 5.50 -4.71
N LEU A 42 -14.15 4.35 -4.70
CA LEU A 42 -13.33 3.84 -3.59
C LEU A 42 -11.89 3.63 -4.03
N SER A 43 -10.94 3.85 -3.14
CA SER A 43 -9.53 3.52 -3.33
C SER A 43 -9.21 2.25 -2.52
N ALA A 44 -8.57 1.28 -3.17
CA ALA A 44 -8.06 0.08 -2.53
C ALA A 44 -6.53 0.19 -2.39
N ILE A 45 -6.03 0.02 -1.17
CA ILE A 45 -4.61 -0.03 -0.86
C ILE A 45 -4.25 -1.50 -0.62
N THR A 46 -3.35 -2.04 -1.41
CA THR A 46 -2.82 -3.40 -1.27
C THR A 46 -1.38 -3.37 -0.81
N GLY A 47 -0.95 -4.43 -0.13
CA GLY A 47 0.43 -4.59 0.30
C GLY A 47 0.74 -6.03 0.66
N LEU A 48 2.02 -6.33 0.85
CA LEU A 48 2.50 -7.62 1.34
C LEU A 48 3.11 -7.43 2.72
N LEU A 49 2.51 -8.09 3.70
CA LEU A 49 2.97 -8.12 5.08
C LEU A 49 3.76 -9.41 5.31
N ALA A 50 5.03 -9.29 5.65
CA ALA A 50 5.92 -10.42 5.91
C ALA A 50 6.33 -10.45 7.37
N ASN A 51 6.15 -11.59 8.05
CA ASN A 51 6.76 -11.82 9.35
C ASN A 51 8.17 -12.38 9.16
N GLN A 52 9.19 -11.56 9.37
CA GLN A 52 10.60 -11.93 9.34
C GLN A 52 11.16 -12.22 10.74
N SER A 53 10.33 -12.20 11.77
CA SER A 53 10.72 -12.56 13.13
C SER A 53 10.74 -14.09 13.32
N ALA A 54 11.36 -14.53 14.41
CA ALA A 54 11.38 -15.93 14.82
C ALA A 54 10.12 -16.38 15.59
N ARG A 55 9.12 -15.50 15.76
CA ARG A 55 7.92 -15.75 16.57
C ARG A 55 6.64 -15.53 15.76
N PRO A 56 5.55 -16.27 16.04
CA PRO A 56 4.25 -15.95 15.46
C PRO A 56 3.76 -14.58 15.94
N ILE A 57 3.05 -13.87 15.06
CA ILE A 57 2.46 -12.55 15.34
C ILE A 57 0.95 -12.70 15.23
N ASN A 58 0.21 -12.28 16.26
CA ASN A 58 -1.23 -12.52 16.37
C ASN A 58 -2.05 -11.48 15.59
N GLY A 59 -1.51 -10.27 15.47
CA GLY A 59 -2.14 -9.21 14.71
C GLY A 59 -1.16 -8.10 14.38
N VAL A 60 -1.51 -7.34 13.35
CA VAL A 60 -0.76 -6.16 12.93
C VAL A 60 -1.72 -5.01 12.67
N LEU A 61 -1.51 -3.89 13.34
CA LEU A 61 -2.17 -2.62 13.08
C LEU A 61 -1.33 -1.83 12.07
N LEU A 62 -1.89 -1.58 10.90
CA LEU A 62 -1.29 -0.77 9.84
C LEU A 62 -1.92 0.62 9.86
N THR A 63 -1.10 1.66 9.86
CA THR A 63 -1.54 3.04 9.64
C THR A 63 -0.94 3.58 8.34
N PHE A 64 -1.81 3.87 7.38
CA PHE A 64 -1.47 4.51 6.12
C PHE A 64 -1.80 6.00 6.19
N VAL A 65 -0.90 6.83 5.66
CA VAL A 65 -1.12 8.25 5.42
C VAL A 65 -1.27 8.47 3.93
N LEU A 66 -2.30 9.22 3.58
CA LEU A 66 -2.69 9.51 2.20
C LEU A 66 -2.31 10.95 1.89
N TYR A 67 -1.74 11.17 0.71
CA TYR A 67 -1.31 12.48 0.25
C TYR A 67 -1.94 12.84 -1.09
N ASP A 68 -2.21 14.14 -1.29
CA ASP A 68 -2.55 14.70 -2.61
C ASP A 68 -1.31 14.88 -3.51
N GLU A 69 -1.55 15.37 -4.73
CA GLU A 69 -0.50 15.65 -5.73
C GLU A 69 0.53 16.67 -5.26
N GLN A 70 0.16 17.51 -4.30
CA GLN A 70 1.01 18.56 -3.73
C GLN A 70 1.79 18.02 -2.52
N GLY A 71 1.61 16.75 -2.16
CA GLY A 71 2.25 16.11 -1.01
C GLY A 71 1.61 16.48 0.33
N ARG A 72 0.41 17.06 0.34
CA ARG A 72 -0.32 17.38 1.57
C ARG A 72 -1.11 16.18 2.05
N GLU A 73 -1.13 15.97 3.36
CA GLU A 73 -1.92 14.91 3.97
C GLU A 73 -3.42 15.17 3.74
N VAL A 74 -4.10 14.24 3.06
CA VAL A 74 -5.56 14.28 2.83
C VAL A 74 -6.33 13.39 3.79
N GLY A 75 -5.64 12.47 4.46
CA GLY A 75 -6.23 11.64 5.50
C GLY A 75 -5.36 10.44 5.87
N ARG A 76 -5.90 9.64 6.78
CA ARG A 76 -5.26 8.43 7.29
C ARG A 76 -6.22 7.24 7.21
N VAL A 77 -5.69 6.08 6.94
CA VAL A 77 -6.42 4.81 6.90
C VAL A 77 -5.75 3.87 7.88
N ARG A 78 -6.53 3.30 8.78
CA ARG A 78 -6.08 2.24 9.68
C ARG A 78 -6.68 0.92 9.24
N ASP A 79 -5.87 -0.12 9.25
CA ASP A 79 -6.29 -1.47 8.91
C ASP A 79 -5.69 -2.48 9.90
N ASP A 80 -6.55 -3.32 10.45
CA ASP A 80 -6.20 -4.33 11.45
C ASP A 80 -6.12 -5.70 10.77
N VAL A 81 -4.90 -6.18 10.61
CA VAL A 81 -4.64 -7.50 10.02
C VAL A 81 -4.69 -8.53 11.13
N SER A 82 -5.86 -9.12 11.31
CA SER A 82 -6.07 -10.18 12.30
C SER A 82 -5.58 -11.54 11.82
N GLY A 83 -5.07 -12.34 12.76
CA GLY A 83 -4.77 -13.76 12.58
C GLY A 83 -3.27 -14.06 12.65
N PRO A 84 -2.91 -15.27 13.11
CA PRO A 84 -1.52 -15.62 13.32
C PRO A 84 -0.75 -15.60 12.00
N LEU A 85 0.29 -14.77 11.96
CA LEU A 85 1.29 -14.73 10.91
C LEU A 85 2.51 -15.49 11.42
N ALA A 86 2.71 -16.71 10.93
CA ALA A 86 3.84 -17.54 11.32
C ALA A 86 5.19 -16.94 10.89
N PRO A 87 6.31 -17.29 11.55
CA PRO A 87 7.65 -16.93 11.08
C PRO A 87 7.86 -17.26 9.61
N GLY A 88 8.36 -16.30 8.83
CA GLY A 88 8.58 -16.42 7.39
C GLY A 88 7.32 -16.31 6.52
N GLN A 89 6.13 -16.20 7.11
CA GLN A 89 4.88 -16.12 6.37
C GLN A 89 4.67 -14.72 5.77
N ILE A 90 4.12 -14.70 4.56
CA ILE A 90 3.70 -13.49 3.85
C ILE A 90 2.18 -13.52 3.69
N LYS A 91 1.54 -12.40 3.98
CA LYS A 91 0.09 -12.21 3.85
C LYS A 91 -0.19 -10.97 3.03
N GLN A 92 -1.09 -11.08 2.05
CA GLN A 92 -1.59 -9.92 1.33
C GLN A 92 -2.62 -9.19 2.18
N ILE A 93 -2.51 -7.86 2.21
CA ILE A 93 -3.44 -6.97 2.91
C ILE A 93 -4.20 -6.13 1.89
N ARG A 94 -5.42 -5.72 2.26
CA ARG A 94 -6.27 -4.86 1.43
C ARG A 94 -7.12 -3.94 2.31
N ALA A 95 -6.71 -2.68 2.38
CA ALA A 95 -7.50 -1.62 3.00
C ALA A 95 -8.34 -0.87 1.94
N VAL A 96 -9.53 -0.41 2.30
CA VAL A 96 -10.41 0.34 1.40
C VAL A 96 -10.78 1.67 2.03
N THR A 97 -10.76 2.74 1.22
CA THR A 97 -11.09 4.10 1.67
C THR A 97 -11.84 4.87 0.58
N PRO A 98 -12.84 5.70 0.91
CA PRO A 98 -13.46 6.59 -0.07
C PRO A 98 -12.56 7.76 -0.48
N LEU A 99 -11.51 8.04 0.30
CA LEU A 99 -10.64 9.18 0.10
C LEU A 99 -9.91 9.12 -1.25
N GLN A 100 -9.83 10.28 -1.92
CA GLN A 100 -9.02 10.45 -3.12
C GLN A 100 -7.62 10.86 -2.70
N PHE A 101 -6.60 10.21 -3.27
CA PHE A 101 -5.20 10.50 -3.01
C PHE A 101 -4.36 10.05 -4.20
N THR A 102 -3.14 10.57 -4.30
CA THR A 102 -2.19 10.22 -5.36
C THR A 102 -0.96 9.52 -4.83
N ARG A 103 -0.67 9.64 -3.53
CA ARG A 103 0.40 8.90 -2.87
C ARG A 103 -0.06 8.33 -1.54
N VAL A 104 0.41 7.13 -1.23
CA VAL A 104 0.21 6.46 0.06
C VAL A 104 1.56 6.15 0.69
N THR A 105 1.62 6.23 2.01
CA THR A 105 2.80 5.81 2.78
C THR A 105 2.35 5.11 4.04
N ALA A 106 3.01 3.98 4.37
CA ALA A 106 2.83 3.35 5.67
C ALA A 106 3.56 4.19 6.72
N LEU A 107 2.80 4.77 7.65
CA LEU A 107 3.34 5.59 8.73
C LEU A 107 3.80 4.71 9.89
N ASP A 108 2.99 3.73 10.26
CA ASP A 108 3.25 2.89 11.40
C ASP A 108 2.71 1.47 11.18
N VAL A 109 3.43 0.51 11.72
CA VAL A 109 3.09 -0.91 11.71
C VAL A 109 3.42 -1.45 13.08
N ASN A 110 2.36 -1.73 13.84
CA ASN A 110 2.46 -2.23 15.19
C ASN A 110 1.97 -3.68 15.24
N ALA A 111 2.79 -4.57 15.77
CA ALA A 111 2.54 -6.01 15.82
C ALA A 111 2.55 -6.51 17.27
N TRP A 112 1.71 -7.50 17.58
CA TRP A 112 1.59 -8.10 18.91
C TRP A 112 1.36 -9.62 18.88
#